data_AF-Q8LBJ0-F1
#
_entry.id   AF-Q8LBJ0-F1
#
_cell.length_a   1.000
_cell.length_b   1.000
_cell.length_c   1.000
_cell.angle_alpha   90.00
_cell.angle_beta   90.00
_cell.angle_gamma   90.00
#
_symmetry.space_group_name_H-M   'P 1'
#
loop_
_entity.id
_entity.type
_entity.pdbx_description
1 polymer ?
#
loop_
_entity_poly.entity_id
_entity_poly.type
_entity_poly.pdbx_seq_one_letter_code
_entity_poly.pdbx_strand_id
1 'polypeptide(L)'
;MEANKEPGNVSSNSSNDKEKSSEEIFVNHAEIAWQEMRKKWVGDPSNRTSEMPDEPVIGFNATYEDLLTSNTPFNKPIPLAEMVDFLFDIWHGDGLFE
;
A
#
# COMPACT_ATOMS: atom_id res chain seq x y z
N MET A 1 83.05 2.31 35.42
CA MET A 1 81.89 3.02 36.02
C MET A 1 81.17 3.64 34.84
N GLU A 2 79.95 3.32 34.44
CA GLU A 2 78.88 2.52 35.04
C GLU A 2 78.01 1.96 33.91
N ALA A 3 77.36 0.83 34.17
CA ALA A 3 76.73 -0.05 33.18
C ALA A 3 75.28 0.35 32.85
N ASN A 4 74.94 0.36 31.56
CA ASN A 4 73.56 0.41 31.08
C ASN A 4 72.94 -0.99 31.18
N LYS A 5 71.83 -1.10 31.90
CA LYS A 5 71.08 -2.34 32.15
C LYS A 5 69.68 -2.20 31.55
N GLU A 6 69.43 -2.83 30.41
CA GLU A 6 68.09 -3.32 30.05
C GLU A 6 67.71 -4.47 31.01
N PRO A 7 66.43 -4.76 31.32
CA PRO A 7 65.42 -5.18 30.32
C PRO A 7 63.95 -4.86 30.68
N GLY A 8 63.01 -5.20 29.78
CA GLY A 8 61.61 -5.32 30.21
C GLY A 8 60.54 -5.26 29.11
N ASN A 9 60.53 -6.26 28.23
CA ASN A 9 59.40 -6.56 27.34
C ASN A 9 58.15 -6.93 28.19
N VAL A 10 57.13 -6.06 28.18
CA VAL A 10 55.74 -6.45 28.50
C VAL A 10 54.86 -5.82 27.43
N SER A 11 54.67 -6.55 26.33
CA SER A 11 53.64 -6.24 25.34
C SER A 11 52.28 -6.63 25.93
N SER A 12 51.66 -5.70 26.65
CA SER A 12 50.28 -5.81 27.11
C SER A 12 49.35 -5.53 25.92
N ASN A 13 48.95 -6.60 25.22
CA ASN A 13 47.82 -6.57 24.29
C ASN A 13 46.53 -6.32 25.08
N SER A 14 46.17 -5.06 25.26
CA SER A 14 44.84 -4.64 25.68
C SER A 14 44.06 -4.21 24.44
N SER A 15 43.70 -5.18 23.59
CA SER A 15 42.67 -4.99 22.58
C SER A 15 41.32 -4.88 23.29
N ASN A 16 41.00 -3.67 23.75
CA ASN A 16 39.62 -3.28 24.02
C ASN A 16 38.93 -3.13 22.66
N ASP A 17 38.58 -4.27 22.05
CA ASP A 17 37.59 -4.32 20.99
C ASP A 17 36.27 -3.90 21.62
N LYS A 18 36.03 -2.59 21.62
CA LYS A 18 34.70 -2.00 21.80
C LYS A 18 33.80 -2.71 20.81
N GLU A 19 33.01 -3.65 21.31
CA GLU A 19 31.79 -4.15 20.71
C GLU A 19 31.04 -2.94 20.19
N LYS A 20 31.19 -2.71 18.88
CA LYS A 20 30.46 -1.72 18.13
C LYS A 20 29.04 -2.26 18.12
N SER A 21 28.25 -1.85 19.10
CA SER A 21 26.80 -2.01 19.14
C SER A 21 26.24 -1.32 17.90
N SER A 22 26.31 -1.99 16.75
CA SER A 22 25.34 -1.77 15.71
C SER A 22 24.02 -2.23 16.31
N GLU A 23 23.29 -1.29 16.90
CA GLU A 23 21.85 -1.45 17.12
C GLU A 23 21.27 -1.87 15.77
N GLU A 24 21.06 -3.17 15.59
CA GLU A 24 20.45 -3.72 14.39
C GLU A 24 19.03 -3.15 14.35
N ILE A 25 18.85 -2.11 13.54
CA ILE A 25 17.57 -1.45 13.33
C ILE A 25 16.58 -2.54 12.87
N PHE A 26 15.51 -2.74 13.63
CA PHE A 26 14.46 -3.68 13.26
C PHE A 26 13.86 -3.30 11.91
N VAL A 27 13.86 -4.25 10.97
CA VAL A 27 13.23 -4.08 9.66
C VAL A 27 11.97 -4.94 9.60
N ASN A 28 10.81 -4.30 9.42
CA ASN A 28 9.56 -5.01 9.20
C ASN A 28 9.46 -5.50 7.74
N HIS A 29 9.95 -6.71 7.48
CA HIS A 29 9.90 -7.31 6.15
C HIS A 29 8.46 -7.49 5.61
N ALA A 30 7.47 -7.70 6.49
CA ALA A 30 6.08 -7.86 6.09
C ALA A 30 5.48 -6.53 5.57
N GLU A 31 5.81 -5.42 6.22
CA GLU A 31 5.40 -4.08 5.76
C GLU A 31 6.00 -3.77 4.38
N ILE A 32 7.29 -4.07 4.18
CA ILE A 32 7.96 -3.84 2.89
C ILE A 32 7.28 -4.66 1.79
N ALA A 33 7.04 -5.95 2.04
CA ALA A 33 6.34 -6.82 1.09
C ALA A 33 4.91 -6.33 0.79
N TRP A 34 4.18 -5.86 1.80
CA TRP A 34 2.85 -5.29 1.62
C TRP A 34 2.87 -4.00 0.79
N GLN A 35 3.82 -3.09 1.06
CA GLN A 35 3.97 -1.85 0.30
C GLN A 35 4.32 -2.11 -1.17
N GLU A 36 5.21 -3.07 -1.44
CA GLU A 36 5.55 -3.48 -2.81
C GLU A 36 4.34 -4.08 -3.54
N MET A 37 3.59 -4.96 -2.87
CA MET A 37 2.36 -5.52 -3.43
C MET A 37 1.33 -4.42 -3.68
N ARG A 38 1.09 -3.54 -2.71
CA ARG A 38 0.15 -2.41 -2.82
C ARG A 38 0.50 -1.51 -4.01
N LYS A 39 1.78 -1.18 -4.23
CA LYS A 39 2.21 -0.40 -5.39
C LYS A 39 1.87 -1.09 -6.73
N LYS A 40 2.05 -2.40 -6.81
CA LYS A 40 1.67 -3.19 -8.01
C LYS A 40 0.15 -3.21 -8.22
N TRP A 41 -0.64 -3.31 -7.14
CA TRP A 41 -2.11 -3.33 -7.19
C TRP A 41 -2.74 -1.97 -7.54
N VAL A 42 -2.22 -0.88 -6.98
CA VAL A 42 -2.72 0.48 -7.27
C VAL A 42 -2.42 0.87 -8.72
N GLY A 43 -1.34 0.30 -9.29
CA GLY A 43 -0.86 0.64 -10.63
C GLY A 43 -0.29 2.05 -10.67
N ASP A 44 -0.10 2.55 -11.89
CA ASP A 44 0.31 3.94 -12.10
C ASP A 44 -0.92 4.85 -12.08
N PRO A 45 -1.01 5.80 -11.12
CA PRO A 45 -2.09 6.77 -11.10
C PRO A 45 -2.20 7.59 -12.38
N SER A 46 -1.12 7.75 -13.15
CA SER A 46 -1.15 8.47 -14.43
C SER A 46 -1.96 7.75 -15.51
N ASN A 47 -2.07 6.42 -15.42
CA ASN A 47 -2.93 5.61 -16.29
C ASN A 47 -4.40 5.61 -15.85
N ARG A 48 -4.72 6.23 -14.70
CA ARG A 48 -6.11 6.52 -14.36
C ARG A 48 -6.52 7.72 -15.20
N THR A 49 -6.89 7.47 -16.45
CA THR A 49 -7.66 8.42 -17.24
C THR A 49 -8.96 8.65 -16.48
N SER A 50 -8.98 9.70 -15.66
CA SER A 50 -10.17 10.23 -15.00
C SER A 50 -11.04 10.92 -16.06
N GLU A 51 -11.36 10.20 -17.12
CA GLU A 51 -12.43 10.57 -18.03
C GLU A 51 -13.67 9.98 -17.39
N MET A 52 -14.27 10.76 -16.50
CA MET A 52 -15.62 10.49 -16.03
C MET A 52 -16.46 10.44 -17.31
N PRO A 53 -17.10 9.31 -17.63
CA PRO A 53 -17.73 9.16 -18.92
C PRO A 53 -18.77 10.27 -19.11
N ASP A 54 -18.76 10.92 -20.28
CA ASP A 54 -19.67 12.04 -20.59
C ASP A 54 -21.16 11.67 -20.39
N GLU A 55 -21.47 10.38 -20.47
CA GLU A 55 -22.80 9.81 -20.25
C GLU A 55 -22.72 8.65 -19.24
N PRO A 56 -23.64 8.58 -18.26
CA PRO A 56 -23.69 7.46 -17.33
C PRO A 56 -23.88 6.12 -18.06
N VAL A 57 -23.24 5.06 -17.55
CA VAL A 57 -23.40 3.67 -18.03
C VAL A 57 -24.76 3.10 -17.62
N ILE A 58 -25.14 3.36 -16.37
CA ILE A 58 -26.40 3.01 -15.76
C ILE A 58 -27.40 4.07 -16.20
N GLY A 59 -28.46 3.64 -16.89
CA GLY A 59 -29.54 4.54 -17.26
C GLY A 59 -30.17 5.17 -16.02
N PHE A 60 -30.59 6.43 -16.12
CA PHE A 60 -31.23 7.16 -15.02
C PHE A 60 -32.49 6.47 -14.46
N ASN A 61 -33.13 5.62 -15.26
CA ASN A 61 -34.31 4.85 -14.90
C ASN A 61 -34.02 3.36 -14.61
N ALA A 62 -32.75 2.98 -14.51
CA ALA A 62 -32.38 1.61 -14.22
C ALA A 62 -32.90 1.21 -12.83
N THR A 63 -33.40 -0.02 -12.71
CA THR A 63 -33.75 -0.62 -11.42
C THR A 63 -32.73 -1.68 -11.02
N TYR A 64 -32.73 -2.07 -9.75
CA TYR A 64 -31.88 -3.17 -9.27
C TYR A 64 -32.11 -4.46 -10.07
N GLU A 65 -33.37 -4.76 -10.37
CA GLU A 65 -33.76 -5.92 -11.16
C GLU A 65 -33.19 -5.86 -12.59
N ASP A 66 -33.14 -4.68 -13.22
CA ASP A 66 -32.56 -4.54 -14.56
C ASP A 66 -31.06 -4.87 -14.57
N LEU A 67 -30.32 -4.40 -13.56
CA LEU A 67 -28.88 -4.65 -13.47
C LEU A 67 -28.54 -6.09 -13.07
N LEU A 68 -29.35 -6.71 -12.21
CA LEU A 68 -29.11 -8.07 -11.72
C LEU A 68 -29.67 -9.16 -12.63
N THR A 69 -30.82 -8.92 -13.26
CA THR A 69 -31.49 -9.92 -14.10
C THR A 69 -30.85 -10.00 -15.48
N SER A 70 -30.25 -8.91 -15.95
CA SER A 70 -29.57 -8.90 -17.24
C SER A 70 -28.25 -9.66 -17.19
N ASN A 71 -28.10 -10.64 -18.09
CA ASN A 71 -26.82 -11.31 -18.32
C ASN A 71 -25.97 -10.61 -19.40
N THR A 72 -26.41 -9.45 -19.91
CA THR A 72 -25.65 -8.71 -20.90
C THR A 72 -24.58 -7.87 -20.23
N PRO A 73 -23.30 -7.96 -20.65
CA PRO A 73 -22.27 -7.07 -20.13
C PRO A 73 -22.57 -5.62 -20.51
N PHE A 74 -22.21 -4.67 -19.63
CA PHE A 74 -22.27 -3.25 -19.94
C PHE A 74 -21.34 -2.93 -21.12
N ASN A 75 -21.72 -1.95 -21.93
CA ASN A 75 -20.94 -1.47 -23.08
C ASN A 75 -19.57 -0.89 -22.68
N LYS A 76 -19.47 -0.33 -21.47
CA LYS A 76 -18.22 0.16 -20.87
C LYS A 76 -18.23 -0.16 -19.35
N PRO A 77 -17.06 -0.24 -18.69
CA PRO A 77 -17.01 -0.44 -17.25
C PRO A 77 -17.74 0.67 -16.50
N ILE A 78 -18.51 0.32 -15.48
CA ILE A 78 -19.22 1.30 -14.64
C ILE A 78 -18.20 1.99 -13.71
N PRO A 79 -18.05 3.32 -13.74
CA PRO A 79 -17.28 4.06 -12.76
C PRO A 79 -17.81 3.78 -11.35
N LEU A 80 -16.92 3.58 -10.38
CA LEU A 80 -17.33 3.26 -9.01
C LEU A 80 -18.27 4.32 -8.42
N ALA A 81 -18.02 5.60 -8.69
CA ALA A 81 -18.87 6.69 -8.22
C ALA A 81 -20.32 6.52 -8.72
N GLU A 82 -20.50 6.16 -9.98
CA GLU A 82 -21.83 5.97 -10.59
C GLU A 82 -22.59 4.79 -9.97
N MET A 83 -21.90 3.68 -9.68
CA MET A 83 -22.50 2.55 -8.97
C MET A 83 -22.91 2.93 -7.54
N VAL A 84 -22.11 3.76 -6.86
CA VAL A 84 -22.42 4.25 -5.51
C VAL A 84 -23.65 5.17 -5.54
N ASP A 85 -23.71 6.11 -6.48
CA ASP A 85 -24.84 7.04 -6.63
C ASP A 85 -26.15 6.26 -6.93
N PHE A 86 -26.09 5.29 -7.85
CA PHE A 86 -27.23 4.41 -8.17
C PHE A 86 -27.74 3.63 -6.94
N LEU A 87 -26.83 3.02 -6.16
CA LEU A 87 -27.21 2.27 -4.95
C LEU A 87 -27.79 3.18 -3.88
N PHE A 88 -27.23 4.38 -3.73
CA PHE A 88 -27.74 5.37 -2.80
C PHE A 88 -29.19 5.77 -3.14
N ASP A 89 -29.50 6.04 -4.40
CA ASP A 89 -30.84 6.40 -4.84
C ASP A 89 -31.87 5.29 -4.54
N ILE A 90 -31.50 4.02 -4.78
CA ILE A 90 -32.35 2.86 -4.45
C ILE A 90 -32.55 2.74 -2.95
N TRP A 91 -31.47 2.74 -2.17
CA TRP A 91 -31.56 2.55 -0.72
C TRP A 91 -32.29 3.68 -0.01
N HIS A 92 -32.11 4.91 -0.48
CA HIS A 92 -32.85 6.07 0.01
C HIS A 92 -34.33 5.99 -0.39
N GLY A 93 -34.64 5.52 -1.60
CA GLY A 93 -36.02 5.30 -2.04
C GLY A 93 -36.75 4.21 -1.26
N ASP A 94 -36.05 3.14 -0.88
CA ASP A 94 -36.59 2.01 -0.10
C ASP A 94 -36.65 2.29 1.42
N GLY A 95 -36.06 3.39 1.89
CA GLY A 95 -36.01 3.73 3.32
C GLY A 95 -35.12 2.80 4.14
N LEU A 96 -34.08 2.21 3.54
CA LEU A 96 -33.17 1.29 4.23
C LEU A 96 -32.28 1.97 5.27
N PHE A 97 -32.14 3.30 5.18
CA PHE A 97 -31.38 4.11 6.12
C PHE A 97 -32.16 5.39 6.44
N GLU A 98 -32.81 5.39 7.61
CA GLU A 98 -33.41 6.53 8.32
C GLU A 98 -32.95 6.50 9.79
#